data_AF-A0A1A7WVW0-F1
#
_entry.id   AF-A0A1A7WVW0-F1
#
_cell.length_a   1.000
_cell.length_b   1.000
_cell.length_c   1.000
_cell.angle_alpha   90.00
_cell.angle_beta   90.00
_cell.angle_gamma   90.00
#
_symmetry.space_group_name_H-M   'P 1'
#
loop_
_entity.id
_entity.type
_entity.pdbx_description
1 polymer ?
#
loop_
_entity_poly.entity_id
_entity_poly.type
_entity_poly.pdbx_seq_one_letter_code
_entity_poly.pdbx_strand_id
1 'polypeptide(L)' 'MEKQLVILEEEYEDISLDDLKEELPERQPRFIVYSYKYIHADGRVSYPLCFIFSSPMGCKPEQQM' A
#
# COMPACT_ATOMS: atom_id res chain seq x y z
N MET A 1 7.90 24.18 13.91
CA MET A 1 7.04 23.11 13.37
C MET A 1 7.92 21.91 13.15
N GLU A 2 7.60 20.78 13.78
CA GLU A 2 8.21 19.50 13.42
C GLU A 2 7.79 19.14 11.99
N LYS A 3 8.71 18.57 11.21
CA LYS A 3 8.42 18.09 9.86
C LYS A 3 7.78 16.72 9.96
N GLN A 4 6.60 16.54 9.39
CA GLN A 4 6.08 15.21 9.10
C GLN A 4 6.76 14.72 7.82
N LEU A 5 7.57 13.67 7.95
CA LEU A 5 8.27 13.04 6.84
C LEU A 5 7.68 11.66 6.60
N VAL A 6 7.46 11.33 5.33
CA VAL A 6 7.20 9.95 4.91
C VAL A 6 8.55 9.29 4.70
N ILE A 7 8.76 8.15 5.34
CA ILE A 7 9.97 7.33 5.21
C ILE A 7 9.59 5.96 4.66
N LEU A 8 10.53 5.30 3.98
CA LEU A 8 10.37 3.90 3.60
C LEU A 8 10.37 3.05 4.87
N GLU A 9 9.32 2.26 5.05
CA GLU A 9 9.22 1.30 6.16
C GLU A 9 9.73 -0.06 5.70
N GLU A 10 9.09 -0.64 4.69
CA GLU A 10 9.43 -1.95 4.12
C GLU A 10 9.36 -1.91 2.58
N GLU A 11 10.14 -2.78 1.94
CA GLU A 11 10.17 -2.98 0.49
C GLU A 11 10.10 -4.48 0.21
N TYR A 12 9.17 -4.88 -0.65
CA TYR A 12 8.94 -6.28 -0.99
C TYR A 12 9.10 -6.51 -2.49
N GLU A 13 9.72 -7.63 -2.86
CA GLU A 13 9.81 -8.12 -4.24
C GLU A 13 8.83 -9.28 -4.44
N ASP A 14 8.14 -9.30 -5.59
CA ASP A 14 7.21 -10.37 -5.99
C ASP A 14 6.09 -10.72 -4.99
N ILE A 15 5.62 -9.75 -4.20
CA ILE A 15 4.55 -9.95 -3.23
C ILE A 15 3.14 -9.99 -3.88
N SER A 16 2.33 -10.97 -3.48
CA SER A 16 0.92 -11.03 -3.90
C SER A 16 0.06 -10.03 -3.12
N LEU A 17 -1.15 -9.73 -3.61
CA LEU A 17 -2.08 -8.86 -2.88
C LEU A 17 -2.56 -9.47 -1.56
N ASP A 18 -2.66 -10.79 -1.48
CA ASP A 18 -3.09 -11.49 -0.27
C ASP A 18 -1.98 -11.44 0.79
N ASP A 19 -0.74 -11.72 0.41
CA ASP A 19 0.42 -11.62 1.31
C ASP A 19 0.62 -10.17 1.78
N LEU A 20 0.54 -9.19 0.85
CA LEU A 20 0.64 -7.77 1.20
C LEU A 20 -0.41 -7.35 2.24
N LYS A 21 -1.63 -7.90 2.16
CA LYS A 21 -2.67 -7.61 3.14
C LYS A 21 -2.32 -8.13 4.53
N GLU A 22 -1.65 -9.27 4.63
CA GLU A 22 -1.23 -9.87 5.91
C GLU A 22 -0.11 -9.08 6.58
N GLU A 23 0.74 -8.41 5.81
CA GLU A 23 1.80 -7.53 6.32
C GLU A 23 1.26 -6.17 6.84
N LEU A 24 0.06 -5.75 6.41
CA LEU A 24 -0.48 -4.45 6.80
C LEU A 24 -0.99 -4.43 8.25
N PRO A 25 -0.68 -3.36 9.02
CA PRO A 25 -1.14 -3.24 10.39
C PRO A 25 -2.66 -3.02 10.46
N GLU A 26 -3.35 -3.77 11.33
CA GLU A 26 -4.82 -3.73 11.45
C GLU A 26 -5.39 -2.42 12.05
N ARG A 27 -4.56 -1.60 12.69
CA ARG A 27 -5.02 -0.42 13.48
C ARG A 27 -4.25 0.87 13.19
N GLN A 28 -3.39 0.86 12.18
CA GLN A 28 -2.60 2.03 11.79
C GLN A 28 -2.68 2.23 10.29
N PRO A 29 -2.74 3.47 9.80
CA PRO A 29 -2.75 3.72 8.38
C PRO A 29 -1.35 3.50 7.77
N ARG A 30 -1.32 3.17 6.48
CA ARG A 30 -0.11 3.04 5.66
C ARG A 30 -0.31 3.59 4.25
N PHE A 31 0.73 4.23 3.73
CA PHE A 31 0.85 4.55 2.31
C PHE A 31 1.61 3.43 1.61
N ILE A 32 1.09 2.99 0.47
CA ILE A 32 1.65 1.87 -0.28
C ILE A 32 1.78 2.30 -1.74
N VAL A 33 2.93 2.00 -2.33
CA VAL A 33 3.14 2.08 -3.77
C VAL A 33 3.23 0.65 -4.28
N TYR A 34 2.24 0.21 -5.06
CA TYR A 34 2.13 -1.19 -5.49
C TYR A 34 2.16 -1.30 -7.02
N SER A 35 3.12 -2.07 -7.53
CA SER A 35 3.24 -2.39 -8.96
C SER A 35 2.38 -3.62 -9.28
N TYR A 36 1.16 -3.40 -9.76
CA TYR A 36 0.21 -4.50 -9.94
C TYR A 36 0.37 -5.16 -11.31
N LYS A 37 0.55 -6.48 -11.35
CA LYS A 37 0.54 -7.24 -12.61
C LYS A 37 -0.88 -7.32 -13.17
N TYR A 38 -1.17 -6.55 -14.22
CA TYR A 38 -2.43 -6.58 -14.94
C TYR A 38 -2.30 -7.37 -16.25
N ILE A 39 -3.08 -8.45 -16.38
CA ILE A 39 -3.18 -9.23 -17.62
C ILE A 39 -4.41 -8.73 -18.38
N HIS A 40 -4.18 -8.09 -19.52
CA HIS A 40 -5.23 -7.58 -20.39
C HIS A 40 -5.97 -8.74 -21.07
N ALA A 41 -7.20 -8.48 -21.54
CA ALA A 41 -8.03 -9.49 -22.21
C ALA A 41 -7.40 -10.08 -23.48
N ASP A 42 -6.46 -9.36 -24.10
CA ASP A 42 -5.71 -9.81 -25.28
C ASP A 42 -4.38 -10.51 -24.95
N GLY A 43 -4.12 -10.79 -23.66
CA GLY A 43 -2.93 -11.48 -23.19
C GLY A 43 -1.70 -10.58 -22.97
N ARG A 44 -1.76 -9.28 -23.29
CA ARG A 44 -0.69 -8.35 -22.91
C ARG A 44 -0.61 -8.22 -21.40
N VAL A 45 0.58 -7.92 -20.90
CA VAL A 45 0.82 -7.66 -19.47
C VAL A 45 1.25 -6.21 -19.28
N SER A 46 0.73 -5.56 -18.25
CA SER A 46 1.17 -4.24 -17.81
C SER A 46 1.37 -4.23 -16.30
N TYR A 47 2.18 -3.29 -15.84
CA TYR A 47 2.50 -3.09 -14.43
C TYR A 47 2.15 -1.65 -14.02
N PRO A 48 0.85 -1.29 -13.95
CA PRO A 48 0.44 -0.01 -13.41
C PRO A 48 0.94 0.17 -11.98
N LEU A 49 1.45 1.38 -11.69
CA LEU A 49 1.84 1.79 -10.35
C LEU A 49 0.63 2.39 -9.63
N CYS A 50 0.15 1.70 -8.60
CA CYS A 50 -0.99 2.11 -7.79
C CYS A 50 -0.50 2.75 -6.49
N PHE A 51 -0.98 3.96 -6.18
CA PHE A 51 -0.83 4.55 -4.86
C PHE A 51 -2.06 4.21 -4.02
N ILE A 52 -1.86 3.51 -2.91
CA ILE A 52 -2.92 3.01 -2.04
C ILE A 52 -2.74 3.62 -0.65
N PHE A 53 -3.80 4.24 -0.15
CA PHE A 53 -3.89 4.64 1.25
C PHE A 53 -4.74 3.61 2.01
N SER A 54 -4.07 2.75 2.79
CA SER A 54 -4.73 1.80 3.67
C SER A 54 -5.01 2.49 5.00
N SER A 55 -6.29 2.65 5.36
CA SER A 55 -6.72 3.25 6.63
C SER A 55 -7.79 2.37 7.29
N PRO A 56 -7.39 1.33 8.03
CA PRO A 56 -8.34 0.41 8.65
C PRO A 56 -9.22 1.08 9.71
N MET A 57 -10.38 0.49 9.96
CA MET A 57 -11.32 0.97 10.99
C MET A 57 -10.69 0.85 12.37
N GLY A 58 -10.77 1.92 13.17
CA GLY A 58 -10.17 1.96 14.51
C GLY A 58 -8.81 2.68 14.61
N CYS A 59 -8.33 3.26 13.49
CA CYS A 59 -7.24 4.23 13.56
C CYS A 59 -7.67 5.44 14.42
N LYS A 60 -6.72 6.04 15.15
CA LYS A 60 -6.98 7.31 15.83
C LYS A 60 -7.27 8.39 14.78
N PRO A 61 -8.30 9.24 14.95
CA PRO A 61 -8.63 10.29 13.99
C PRO A 61 -7.45 11.21 13.65
N GLU A 62 -6.59 11.48 14.64
CA GLU A 62 -5.36 12.28 14.50
C GLU A 62 -4.35 11.68 13.53
N GLN A 63 -4.40 10.36 13.28
CA GLN A 63 -3.51 9.65 12.34
C GLN A 63 -4.10 9.50 10.94
N GLN A 64 -5.40 9.80 10.77
CA GLN A 64 -6.09 9.72 9.47
C GLN A 64 -6.02 11.03 8.66
N MET A 65 -5.31 12.04 9.17
CA MET A 65 -5.28 13.40 8.65
C MET A 65 -3.97 13.75 7.96
#